data_AF-A0A1F9QF60-F1
#
_entry.id   AF-A0A1F9QF60-F1
#
_cell.length_a   1.000
_cell.length_b   1.000
_cell.length_c   1.000
_cell.angle_alpha   90.00
_cell.angle_beta   90.00
_cell.angle_gamma   90.00
#
_symmetry.space_group_name_H-M   'P 1'
#
loop_
_entity.id
_entity.type
_entity.pdbx_description
1 polymer ?
#
loop_
_entity_poly.entity_id
_entity_poly.type
_entity_poly.pdbx_seq_one_letter_code
_entity_poly.pdbx_strand_id
1 'polypeptide(L)'
;MIKDTLAKIESAIAKVQAGDSKEKAELVALLGKLKAELAELPPSRLDEARSIGYFTEAAAHEVTRGNASVQLRNLSISGISYAVKGFEASHPQMVSVVNEICMILARMGI
;
A
#
# COMPACT_ATOMS: atom_id res chain seq x y z
N MET A 1 -6.85 -9.15 10.44
CA MET A 1 -7.71 -8.51 9.42
C MET A 1 -7.09 -7.18 9.01
N ILE A 2 -7.12 -6.81 7.72
CA ILE A 2 -6.36 -5.73 7.01
C ILE A 2 -5.49 -4.73 7.80
N LYS A 3 -5.95 -4.17 8.92
CA LYS A 3 -5.13 -3.37 9.85
C LYS A 3 -3.88 -4.13 10.34
N ASP A 4 -4.01 -5.43 10.59
CA ASP A 4 -2.87 -6.29 10.97
C ASP A 4 -1.91 -6.50 9.80
N THR A 5 -2.44 -6.53 8.57
CA THR A 5 -1.65 -6.62 7.35
C THR A 5 -0.82 -5.35 7.17
N LEU A 6 -1.43 -4.18 7.31
CA LEU A 6 -0.72 -2.89 7.23
C LEU A 6 0.39 -2.78 8.30
N ALA A 7 0.11 -3.19 9.54
CA ALA A 7 1.12 -3.18 10.60
C ALA A 7 2.31 -4.11 10.31
N LYS A 8 2.07 -5.26 9.68
CA LYS A 8 3.14 -6.17 9.24
C LYS A 8 3.99 -5.56 8.14
N ILE A 9 3.36 -4.86 7.19
CA ILE A 9 4.06 -4.15 6.12
C ILE A 9 4.95 -3.05 6.69
N GLU A 10 4.43 -2.22 7.60
CA GLU A 10 5.20 -1.16 8.28
C GLU A 10 6.44 -1.74 8.98
N SER A 11 6.25 -2.85 9.71
CA SER A 11 7.36 -3.55 10.39
C SER A 11 8.38 -4.14 9.42
N ALA A 12 7.92 -4.68 8.28
CA ALA A 12 8.80 -5.24 7.26
C ALA A 12 9.64 -4.14 6.59
N ILE A 13 9.02 -3.02 6.20
CA ILE A 13 9.71 -1.86 5.60
C ILE A 13 10.76 -1.30 6.57
N ALA A 14 10.42 -1.19 7.86
CA ALA A 14 11.34 -0.68 8.88
C ALA A 14 12.59 -1.55 9.08
N LYS A 15 12.50 -2.87 8.84
CA LYS A 15 13.61 -3.83 9.00
C LYS A 15 14.54 -3.89 7.79
N VAL A 16 14.12 -3.36 6.65
CA VAL A 16 14.87 -3.48 5.40
C VAL A 16 15.94 -2.39 5.35
N GLN A 17 17.21 -2.78 5.27
CA GLN A 17 18.33 -1.84 5.15
C GLN A 17 18.49 -1.26 3.73
N ALA A 18 18.00 -1.95 2.69
CA ALA A 18 18.14 -1.55 1.28
C ALA A 18 17.10 -0.50 0.85
N GLY A 19 17.51 0.60 0.20
CA GLY A 19 16.64 1.70 -0.27
C GLY A 19 16.79 3.01 0.53
N ASP A 20 16.41 4.15 -0.08
CA ASP A 20 16.49 5.50 0.52
C ASP A 20 15.65 5.57 1.80
N SER A 21 16.27 5.97 2.91
CA SER A 21 15.63 6.13 4.21
C SER A 21 14.43 7.08 4.16
N LYS A 22 14.43 8.04 3.22
CA LYS A 22 13.35 9.00 3.04
C LYS A 22 12.10 8.36 2.44
N GLU A 23 12.24 7.61 1.35
CA GLU A 23 11.11 6.96 0.67
C GLU A 23 10.43 5.92 1.58
N LYS A 24 11.21 5.21 2.40
CA LYS A 24 10.67 4.29 3.40
C LYS A 24 9.84 5.00 4.46
N ALA A 25 10.35 6.11 5.00
CA ALA A 25 9.63 6.89 6.00
C ALA A 25 8.33 7.46 5.42
N GLU A 26 8.37 7.91 4.16
CA GLU A 26 7.20 8.39 3.43
C GLU A 26 6.18 7.26 3.20
N LEU A 27 6.62 6.08 2.76
CA LEU A 27 5.75 4.90 2.58
C LEU A 27 5.08 4.49 3.90
N VAL A 28 5.84 4.44 5.01
CA VAL A 28 5.28 4.14 6.34
C VAL A 28 4.23 5.18 6.75
N ALA A 29 4.49 6.47 6.51
CA ALA A 29 3.52 7.52 6.81
C ALA A 29 2.22 7.36 5.99
N LEU A 30 2.32 7.00 4.70
CA LEU A 30 1.16 6.75 3.86
C LEU A 30 0.38 5.51 4.27
N LEU A 31 1.05 4.44 4.69
CA LEU A 31 0.39 3.24 5.24
C LEU A 31 -0.40 3.56 6.50
N GLY A 32 0.15 4.42 7.36
CA GLY A 32 -0.55 4.95 8.54
C GLY A 32 -1.81 5.73 8.16
N LYS A 33 -1.75 6.60 7.14
CA LYS A 33 -2.94 7.31 6.61
C LYS A 33 -3.98 6.33 6.05
N LEU A 34 -3.55 5.36 5.23
CA LEU A 34 -4.44 4.35 4.67
C LEU A 34 -5.13 3.56 5.78
N LYS A 35 -4.42 3.22 6.86
CA LYS A 35 -4.99 2.53 8.02
C LYS A 35 -6.09 3.35 8.71
N ALA A 36 -5.93 4.67 8.77
CA ALA A 36 -6.93 5.58 9.33
C ALA A 36 -8.19 5.62 8.44
N GLU A 37 -8.03 5.84 7.14
CA GLU A 37 -9.13 5.83 6.16
C GLU A 37 -9.91 4.51 6.19
N LEU A 38 -9.19 3.38 6.24
CA LEU A 38 -9.79 2.05 6.34
C LEU A 38 -10.52 1.80 7.67
N ALA A 39 -10.19 2.55 8.73
CA ALA A 39 -10.86 2.44 10.02
C ALA A 39 -12.23 3.14 10.02
N GLU A 40 -12.44 4.10 9.12
CA GLU A 40 -13.69 4.84 8.97
C GLU A 40 -14.67 4.15 8.02
N LEU A 41 -14.21 3.13 7.27
CA LEU A 41 -15.07 2.40 6.34
C LEU A 41 -16.19 1.63 7.05
N PRO A 42 -17.42 1.66 6.50
CA PRO A 42 -18.52 0.86 7.01
C PRO A 42 -18.26 -0.65 6.79
N PRO A 43 -18.81 -1.53 7.65
CA PRO A 43 -18.60 -2.98 7.57
C PRO A 43 -18.88 -3.60 6.19
N SER A 44 -19.86 -3.07 5.46
CA SER A 44 -20.24 -3.52 4.12
C SER A 44 -19.16 -3.30 3.05
N ARG A 45 -18.23 -2.37 3.28
CA ARG A 45 -17.15 -2.02 2.36
C ARG A 45 -15.79 -2.61 2.76
N LEU A 46 -15.71 -3.23 3.95
CA LEU A 46 -14.45 -3.79 4.45
C LEU A 46 -13.90 -4.92 3.58
N ASP A 47 -14.76 -5.70 2.93
CA ASP A 47 -14.30 -6.78 2.04
C ASP A 47 -13.66 -6.22 0.76
N GLU A 48 -14.29 -5.22 0.14
CA GLU A 48 -13.75 -4.51 -1.02
C GLU A 48 -12.39 -3.87 -0.71
N ALA A 49 -12.25 -3.28 0.48
CA ALA A 49 -11.00 -2.71 0.96
C ALA A 49 -9.89 -3.73 1.22
N ARG A 50 -10.20 -5.03 1.43
CA ARG A 50 -9.15 -6.06 1.67
C ARG A 50 -8.20 -6.17 0.51
N SER A 51 -8.71 -6.05 -0.71
CA SER A 51 -7.91 -6.10 -1.94
C SER A 51 -6.83 -5.02 -1.94
N ILE A 52 -7.14 -3.80 -1.48
CA ILE A 52 -6.17 -2.70 -1.35
C ILE A 52 -5.03 -3.13 -0.42
N GLY A 53 -5.35 -3.70 0.74
CA GLY A 53 -4.35 -4.17 1.71
C GLY A 53 -3.46 -5.28 1.15
N TYR A 54 -4.04 -6.29 0.50
CA TYR A 54 -3.27 -7.42 -0.06
C TYR A 54 -2.32 -6.99 -1.17
N PHE A 55 -2.78 -6.13 -2.10
CA PHE A 55 -1.91 -5.65 -3.16
C PHE A 55 -0.85 -4.67 -2.64
N THR A 56 -1.18 -3.88 -1.62
CA THR A 56 -0.20 -3.00 -0.95
C THR A 56 0.89 -3.83 -0.26
N GLU A 57 0.51 -4.94 0.40
CA GLU A 57 1.47 -5.88 1.00
C GLU A 57 2.38 -6.49 -0.06
N ALA A 58 1.80 -7.01 -1.14
CA ALA A 58 2.56 -7.63 -2.22
C ALA A 58 3.54 -6.63 -2.86
N ALA A 59 3.10 -5.41 -3.15
CA ALA A 59 3.96 -4.39 -3.73
C ALA A 59 5.10 -3.98 -2.77
N ALA A 60 4.79 -3.75 -1.49
CA ALA A 60 5.77 -3.40 -0.47
C ALA A 60 6.80 -4.52 -0.24
N HIS A 61 6.36 -5.78 -0.27
CA HIS A 61 7.24 -6.95 -0.19
C HIS A 61 8.20 -7.00 -1.38
N GLU A 62 7.70 -6.77 -2.60
CA GLU A 62 8.51 -6.81 -3.80
C GLU A 62 9.56 -5.69 -3.88
N VAL A 63 9.28 -4.48 -3.36
CA VAL A 63 10.29 -3.41 -3.34
C VAL A 63 11.32 -3.57 -2.23
N THR A 64 11.03 -4.37 -1.20
CA THR A 64 11.92 -4.54 -0.03
C THR A 64 12.75 -5.83 -0.06
N ARG A 65 12.40 -6.81 -0.89
CA ARG A 65 13.17 -8.05 -1.04
C ARG A 65 14.42 -7.83 -1.89
N GLY A 66 15.50 -8.56 -1.60
CA GLY A 66 16.77 -8.42 -2.32
C GLY A 66 16.76 -8.90 -3.79
N ASN A 67 15.77 -9.69 -4.20
CA ASN A 67 15.57 -10.11 -5.59
C ASN A 67 14.16 -9.67 -6.06
N ALA A 68 13.98 -8.36 -6.18
CA ALA A 68 12.72 -7.73 -6.54
C ALA A 68 12.32 -8.10 -7.99
N SER A 69 11.07 -8.52 -8.19
CA SER A 69 10.51 -8.65 -9.54
C SER A 69 9.77 -7.37 -9.93
N VAL A 70 10.27 -6.70 -10.97
CA VAL A 70 9.61 -5.52 -11.55
C VAL A 70 8.19 -5.86 -12.02
N GLN A 71 7.99 -7.05 -12.60
CA GLN A 71 6.68 -7.50 -13.07
C GLN A 71 5.70 -7.71 -11.92
N LEU A 72 6.09 -8.41 -10.85
CA LEU A 72 5.22 -8.66 -9.69
C LEU A 72 4.89 -7.37 -8.95
N ARG A 73 5.85 -6.46 -8.83
CA ARG A 73 5.62 -5.13 -8.27
C ARG A 73 4.58 -4.36 -9.09
N ASN A 74 4.76 -4.26 -10.41
CA ASN A 74 3.85 -3.50 -11.27
C ASN A 74 2.44 -4.11 -11.29
N LEU A 75 2.33 -5.45 -11.27
CA LEU A 75 1.05 -6.14 -11.13
C LEU A 75 0.36 -5.77 -9.81
N SER A 76 1.12 -5.76 -8.71
CA SER A 76 0.61 -5.39 -7.39
C SER A 76 0.13 -3.93 -7.37
N ILE A 77 0.93 -2.97 -7.86
CA ILE A 77 0.55 -1.55 -7.99
C ILE A 77 -0.72 -1.38 -8.83
N SER A 78 -0.85 -2.15 -9.92
CA SER A 78 -2.05 -2.13 -10.77
C SER A 78 -3.27 -2.68 -10.02
N GLY A 79 -3.09 -3.73 -9.22
CA GLY A 79 -4.13 -4.28 -8.35
C GLY A 79 -4.62 -3.28 -7.30
N ILE A 80 -3.69 -2.55 -6.65
CA ILE A 80 -4.01 -1.45 -5.73
C ILE A 80 -4.88 -0.41 -6.45
N SER A 81 -4.43 0.05 -7.61
CA SER A 81 -5.09 1.10 -8.39
C SER A 81 -6.47 0.69 -8.89
N TYR A 82 -6.68 -0.59 -9.21
CA TYR A 82 -7.98 -1.11 -9.60
C TYR A 82 -8.93 -1.22 -8.40
N ALA A 83 -8.43 -1.74 -7.26
CA ALA A 83 -9.22 -1.96 -6.06
C ALA A 83 -9.77 -0.65 -5.46
N VAL A 84 -9.05 0.47 -5.63
CA VAL A 84 -9.50 1.75 -5.08
C VAL A 84 -10.55 2.49 -5.92
N LYS A 85 -10.77 2.08 -7.18
CA LYS A 85 -11.75 2.75 -8.07
C LYS A 85 -13.17 2.77 -7.53
N GLY A 86 -13.59 1.70 -6.85
CA GLY A 86 -14.92 1.63 -6.22
C GLY A 86 -15.14 2.66 -5.11
N PHE A 87 -14.08 3.33 -4.66
CA PHE A 87 -14.12 4.32 -3.59
C PHE A 87 -14.04 5.77 -4.08
N GLU A 88 -13.80 6.04 -5.38
CA GLU A 88 -13.60 7.39 -5.93
C GLU A 88 -14.69 8.40 -5.52
N ALA A 89 -15.95 7.99 -5.58
CA ALA A 89 -17.08 8.87 -5.24
C ALA A 89 -17.36 8.97 -3.73
N SER A 90 -16.96 7.97 -2.94
CA SER A 90 -17.37 7.85 -1.53
C SER A 90 -16.26 8.16 -0.53
N HIS A 91 -15.01 7.89 -0.88
CA HIS A 91 -13.82 8.05 -0.03
C HIS A 91 -12.65 8.61 -0.86
N PRO A 92 -12.75 9.84 -1.38
CA PRO A 92 -11.75 10.43 -2.26
C PRO A 92 -10.38 10.62 -1.58
N GLN A 93 -10.35 10.80 -0.26
CA GLN A 93 -9.11 10.91 0.50
C GLN A 93 -8.35 9.58 0.53
N MET A 94 -9.04 8.46 0.81
CA MET A 94 -8.48 7.13 0.66
C MET A 94 -7.89 6.89 -0.73
N VAL A 95 -8.58 7.33 -1.79
CA VAL A 95 -8.10 7.21 -3.17
C VAL A 95 -6.81 8.01 -3.38
N SER A 96 -6.74 9.24 -2.86
CA SER A 96 -5.52 10.05 -2.93
C SER A 96 -4.34 9.38 -2.23
N VAL A 97 -4.54 8.89 -1.00
CA VAL A 97 -3.49 8.20 -0.23
C VAL A 97 -3.01 6.95 -0.96
N VAL A 98 -3.92 6.17 -1.53
CA VAL A 98 -3.58 4.99 -2.31
C VAL A 98 -2.77 5.33 -3.56
N ASN A 99 -3.14 6.39 -4.27
CA ASN A 99 -2.37 6.84 -5.43
C ASN A 99 -0.96 7.31 -5.05
N GLU A 100 -0.80 8.00 -3.92
CA GLU A 100 0.50 8.37 -3.37
C GLU A 100 1.34 7.11 -3.06
N ILE A 101 0.74 6.07 -2.46
CA ILE A 101 1.41 4.80 -2.19
C ILE A 101 1.91 4.16 -3.50
N CYS A 102 1.07 4.11 -4.53
CA CYS A 102 1.45 3.60 -5.85
C CYS A 102 2.65 4.34 -6.44
N MET A 103 2.69 5.68 -6.31
CA MET A 103 3.80 6.50 -6.81
C MET A 103 5.11 6.20 -6.08
N ILE A 104 5.10 6.08 -4.74
CA ILE A 104 6.31 5.78 -3.98
C ILE A 104 6.82 4.38 -4.31
N LEU A 105 5.93 3.39 -4.33
CA LEU A 105 6.29 2.01 -4.67
C LEU A 105 6.87 1.89 -6.08
N ALA A 106 6.39 2.69 -7.04
CA ALA A 106 6.95 2.75 -8.38
C ALA A 106 8.38 3.34 -8.40
N ARG A 107 8.66 4.36 -7.57
CA ARG A 107 9.98 5.00 -7.44
C ARG A 107 11.00 4.10 -6.75
N MET A 108 10.61 3.39 -5.69
CA MET A 108 11.49 2.57 -4.85
C MET A 108 12.14 1.37 -5.55
N GLY A 109 11.78 1.04 -6.78
CA GLY A 109 12.56 0.05 -7.55
C GLY A 109 12.86 0.52 -8.97
N ILE A 110 13.13 1.81 -9.11
CA ILE A 110 13.95 2.35 -10.21
C ILE A 110 15.42 2.15 -9.83
#